data_AF-A0A834HA13-F1
#
_entry.id   AF-A0A834HA13-F1
#
_cell.length_a   1.000
_cell.length_b   1.000
_cell.length_c   1.000
_cell.angle_alpha   90.00
_cell.angle_beta   90.00
_cell.angle_gamma   90.00
#
_symmetry.space_group_name_H-M   'P 1'
#
loop_
_entity.id
_entity.type
_entity.pdbx_description
1 polymer ?
#
loop_
_entity_poly.entity_id
_entity_poly.type
_entity_poly.pdbx_seq_one_letter_code
_entity_poly.pdbx_strand_id
1 'polypeptide(L)'
;MEYDAEKQSQNQRRTRKKKNTEKWSTRISFSASLPEDVTGDFADSICAVKYSNDPFWDIRESILEMIQSAGVGDWKEMEELVYCYIALNSPEVHQFIEDAFLSLCSSVEQIE
;
A
#
# COMPACT_ATOMS: atom_id res chain seq x y z
N MET A 1 51.66 -9.10 44.96
CA MET A 1 51.01 -10.40 45.16
C MET A 1 49.51 -10.16 45.26
N GLU A 2 48.66 -10.69 44.37
CA GLU A 2 48.94 -11.31 43.06
C GLU A 2 47.64 -11.37 42.20
N TYR A 3 47.72 -11.95 41.01
CA TYR A 3 46.61 -12.17 40.06
C TYR A 3 45.90 -13.53 40.32
N ASP A 4 44.69 -13.83 39.84
CA ASP A 4 43.76 -13.05 38.98
C ASP A 4 42.29 -13.13 39.52
N ALA A 5 41.15 -13.39 38.85
CA ALA A 5 40.80 -13.79 37.48
C ALA A 5 39.38 -13.31 37.06
N GLU A 6 39.12 -13.29 35.76
CA GLU A 6 37.79 -13.00 35.18
C GLU A 6 36.72 -14.07 35.48
N LYS A 7 35.43 -13.69 35.54
CA LYS A 7 34.40 -14.30 34.66
C LYS A 7 33.03 -13.58 34.58
N GLN A 8 32.79 -13.04 33.38
CA GLN A 8 31.58 -13.22 32.55
C GLN A 8 30.17 -12.93 33.13
N SER A 9 29.65 -11.75 32.74
CA SER A 9 28.39 -11.56 31.98
C SER A 9 27.12 -12.35 32.35
N GLN A 10 26.07 -11.63 32.76
CA GLN A 10 24.70 -11.85 32.25
C GLN A 10 23.92 -10.54 32.07
N ASN A 11 24.08 -9.89 30.91
CA ASN A 11 23.17 -8.82 30.47
C ASN A 11 21.82 -9.41 30.03
N GLN A 12 20.92 -9.67 30.98
CA GLN A 12 19.63 -10.31 30.72
C GLN A 12 18.65 -9.40 29.97
N ARG A 13 18.72 -9.46 28.64
CA ARG A 13 17.75 -8.91 27.68
C ARG A 13 16.30 -9.27 28.06
N ARG A 14 15.55 -8.30 28.61
CA ARG A 14 14.08 -8.41 28.80
C ARG A 14 13.34 -7.55 27.77
N THR A 15 13.62 -7.80 26.48
CA THR A 15 12.87 -7.20 25.36
C THR A 15 11.43 -7.72 25.38
N ARG A 16 10.53 -6.89 25.91
CA ARG A 16 9.08 -7.19 25.96
C ARG A 16 8.53 -7.28 24.53
N LYS A 17 8.42 -8.50 23.97
CA LYS A 17 7.64 -8.80 22.75
C LYS A 17 6.15 -8.55 23.02
N LYS A 18 5.74 -7.28 22.97
CA LYS A 18 4.33 -6.88 22.99
C LYS A 18 3.74 -7.26 21.63
N LYS A 19 2.74 -8.15 21.61
CA LYS A 19 2.10 -8.62 20.37
C LYS A 19 1.50 -7.41 19.64
N ASN A 20 1.78 -7.27 18.35
CA ASN A 20 1.56 -6.04 17.58
C ASN A 20 0.73 -6.31 16.30
N THR A 21 -0.22 -7.24 16.39
CA THR A 21 -1.11 -7.65 15.28
C THR A 21 -2.02 -6.50 14.82
N GLU A 22 -2.54 -5.73 15.77
CA GLU A 22 -3.46 -4.61 15.54
C GLU A 22 -2.89 -3.47 14.68
N LYS A 23 -1.56 -3.29 14.64
CA LYS A 23 -0.92 -2.07 14.13
C LYS A 23 -0.26 -2.19 12.75
N TRP A 24 -0.53 -3.28 12.03
CA TRP A 24 0.02 -3.44 10.67
C TRP A 24 -0.75 -2.56 9.67
N SER A 25 -2.08 -2.74 9.63
CA SER A 25 -3.03 -2.00 8.79
C SER A 25 -2.96 -0.47 8.94
N THR A 26 -2.58 0.05 10.13
CA THR A 26 -2.49 1.50 10.39
C THR A 26 -1.16 2.14 9.99
N ARG A 27 -0.22 1.41 9.36
CA ARG A 27 1.02 2.03 8.86
C ARG A 27 0.81 2.55 7.44
N ILE A 28 0.65 3.85 7.37
CA ILE A 28 0.64 4.67 6.16
C ILE A 28 2.00 5.40 6.08
N SER A 29 2.64 5.45 4.90
CA SER A 29 3.86 6.25 4.69
C SER A 29 3.87 6.97 3.35
N PHE A 30 4.10 8.28 3.39
CA PHE A 30 4.22 9.18 2.22
C PHE A 30 5.63 9.07 1.60
N SER A 31 6.00 7.85 1.23
CA SER A 31 7.29 7.48 0.63
C SER A 31 7.15 6.96 -0.79
N ALA A 32 5.96 7.08 -1.37
CA ALA A 32 5.65 6.76 -2.76
C ALA A 32 5.71 8.04 -3.60
N SER A 33 6.25 7.91 -4.81
CA SER A 33 6.31 8.95 -5.83
C SER A 33 6.03 8.31 -7.18
N LEU A 34 5.24 8.97 -8.02
CA LEU A 34 4.91 8.46 -9.35
C LEU A 34 6.11 8.59 -10.31
N PRO A 35 6.16 7.77 -11.37
CA PRO A 35 7.12 7.95 -12.47
C PRO A 35 6.94 9.29 -13.21
N GLU A 36 8.03 9.79 -13.81
CA GLU A 36 8.05 11.05 -14.57
C GLU A 36 7.19 11.02 -15.85
N ASP A 37 6.78 9.84 -16.31
CA ASP A 37 5.93 9.62 -17.49
C ASP A 37 4.42 9.58 -17.17
N VAL A 38 4.01 9.65 -15.90
CA VAL A 38 2.60 9.86 -15.53
C VAL A 38 2.20 11.29 -15.94
N THR A 39 1.23 11.41 -16.86
CA THR A 39 0.90 12.68 -17.53
C THR A 39 -0.61 12.97 -17.55
N GLY A 40 -1.05 13.68 -16.52
CA GLY A 40 -2.43 14.08 -16.29
C GLY A 40 -2.63 14.51 -14.84
N ASP A 41 -3.87 14.39 -14.36
CA ASP A 41 -4.28 14.91 -13.06
C ASP A 41 -3.63 14.20 -11.86
N PHE A 42 -2.97 13.05 -12.08
CA PHE A 42 -2.22 12.34 -11.02
C PHE A 42 -0.76 12.77 -10.88
N ALA A 43 -0.17 13.50 -11.84
CA ALA A 43 1.28 13.76 -11.88
C ALA A 43 1.84 14.43 -10.61
N ASP A 44 1.12 15.40 -10.03
CA ASP A 44 1.50 16.12 -8.80
C ASP A 44 0.92 15.49 -7.50
N SER A 45 0.38 14.27 -7.56
CA SER A 45 -0.31 13.63 -6.42
C SER A 45 0.63 13.13 -5.32
N ILE A 46 0.23 13.35 -4.06
CA ILE A 46 0.95 12.84 -2.88
C ILE A 46 0.50 11.39 -2.59
N CYS A 47 1.30 10.44 -3.04
CA CYS A 47 1.00 9.02 -2.89
C CYS A 47 1.37 8.47 -1.49
N ALA A 48 0.52 7.58 -0.96
CA ALA A 48 0.67 7.00 0.37
C ALA A 48 0.71 5.47 0.32
N VAL A 49 1.80 4.87 0.81
CA VAL A 49 1.94 3.41 0.92
C VAL A 49 1.14 2.91 2.13
N LYS A 50 0.25 1.94 1.92
CA LYS A 50 -0.55 1.28 2.96
C LYS A 50 -0.14 -0.19 3.08
N TYR A 51 0.20 -0.64 4.29
CA TYR A 51 0.54 -2.04 4.53
C TYR A 51 -0.73 -2.90 4.76
N SER A 52 -1.20 -3.54 3.70
CA SER A 52 -2.40 -4.39 3.72
C SER A 52 -2.17 -5.78 4.34
N ASN A 53 -3.28 -6.41 4.76
CA ASN A 53 -3.41 -7.86 4.98
C ASN A 53 -4.32 -8.54 3.92
N ASP A 54 -5.07 -7.76 3.16
CA ASP A 54 -6.03 -8.18 2.12
C ASP A 54 -5.92 -7.18 0.95
N PRO A 55 -4.91 -7.35 0.07
CA PRO A 55 -4.59 -6.36 -0.95
C PRO A 55 -5.73 -6.12 -1.93
N PHE A 56 -6.50 -7.17 -2.26
CA PHE A 56 -7.66 -7.06 -3.15
C PHE A 56 -8.69 -6.06 -2.60
N TRP A 57 -9.15 -6.25 -1.36
CA TRP A 57 -10.16 -5.34 -0.79
C TRP A 57 -9.61 -3.94 -0.56
N ASP A 58 -8.38 -3.81 -0.06
CA ASP A 58 -7.77 -2.51 0.21
C ASP A 58 -7.52 -1.68 -1.08
N ILE A 59 -7.20 -2.33 -2.20
CA ILE A 59 -7.01 -1.69 -3.51
C ILE A 59 -8.35 -1.42 -4.19
N ARG A 60 -9.30 -2.36 -4.12
CA ARG A 60 -10.64 -2.19 -4.72
C ARG A 60 -11.39 -1.01 -4.10
N GLU A 61 -11.34 -0.86 -2.77
CA GLU A 61 -11.93 0.30 -2.10
C GLU A 61 -11.16 1.60 -2.45
N SER A 62 -9.82 1.60 -2.54
CA SER A 62 -9.09 2.83 -2.88
C SER A 62 -9.26 3.27 -4.34
N ILE A 63 -9.44 2.34 -5.30
CA ILE A 63 -9.84 2.67 -6.67
C ILE A 63 -11.25 3.30 -6.68
N LEU A 64 -12.18 2.71 -5.93
CA LEU A 64 -13.56 3.20 -5.81
C LEU A 64 -13.67 4.55 -5.08
N GLU A 65 -12.80 4.83 -4.10
CA GLU A 65 -12.65 6.15 -3.50
C GLU A 65 -12.14 7.18 -4.51
N MET A 66 -11.15 6.83 -5.34
CA MET A 66 -10.61 7.74 -6.37
C MET A 66 -11.65 8.07 -7.46
N ILE A 67 -12.42 7.08 -7.94
CA ILE A 67 -13.54 7.31 -8.87
C ILE A 67 -14.53 8.33 -8.30
N GLN A 68 -15.00 8.12 -7.07
CA GLN A 68 -16.03 8.98 -6.45
C GLN A 68 -15.51 10.35 -5.98
N SER A 69 -14.24 10.44 -5.58
CA SER A 69 -13.70 11.60 -4.82
C SER A 69 -12.72 12.45 -5.61
N ALA A 70 -11.90 11.84 -6.49
CA ALA A 70 -11.05 12.56 -7.43
C ALA A 70 -11.79 12.85 -8.76
N GLY A 71 -12.88 12.14 -9.04
CA GLY A 71 -13.80 12.43 -10.14
C GLY A 71 -13.50 11.72 -11.46
N VAL A 72 -12.71 10.63 -11.43
CA VAL A 72 -12.39 9.80 -12.60
C VAL A 72 -13.67 9.30 -13.25
N GLY A 73 -13.97 9.81 -14.44
CA GLY A 73 -15.21 9.60 -15.17
C GLY A 73 -15.03 9.21 -16.64
N ASP A 74 -13.84 9.38 -17.22
CA ASP A 74 -13.51 8.91 -18.57
C ASP A 74 -12.48 7.76 -18.59
N TRP A 75 -12.33 7.13 -19.76
CA TRP A 75 -11.42 5.98 -19.92
C TRP A 75 -9.93 6.35 -19.77
N LYS A 76 -9.51 7.54 -20.21
CA LYS A 76 -8.10 7.97 -20.09
C LYS A 76 -7.74 8.19 -18.62
N GLU A 77 -8.61 8.88 -17.88
CA GLU A 77 -8.44 9.10 -16.44
C GLU A 77 -8.36 7.75 -15.69
N MET A 78 -9.18 6.78 -16.11
CA MET A 78 -9.19 5.44 -15.52
C MET A 78 -7.95 4.61 -15.89
N GLU A 79 -7.46 4.69 -17.14
CA GLU A 79 -6.22 4.05 -17.60
C GLU A 79 -5.00 4.63 -16.87
N GLU A 80 -4.95 5.96 -16.69
CA GLU A 80 -3.92 6.65 -15.92
C GLU A 80 -3.96 6.26 -14.43
N LEU A 81 -5.14 6.14 -13.83
CA LEU A 81 -5.32 5.68 -12.45
C LEU A 81 -4.78 4.25 -12.27
N VAL A 82 -5.15 3.32 -13.16
CA VAL A 82 -4.66 1.92 -13.10
C VAL A 82 -3.15 1.87 -13.33
N TYR A 83 -2.60 2.67 -14.25
CA TYR A 83 -1.15 2.77 -14.45
C TYR A 83 -0.44 3.25 -13.17
N CYS A 84 -0.98 4.25 -12.47
CA CYS A 84 -0.45 4.70 -11.19
C CYS A 84 -0.40 3.56 -10.15
N TYR A 85 -1.44 2.74 -10.04
CA TYR A 85 -1.42 1.58 -9.13
C TYR A 85 -0.35 0.54 -9.53
N ILE A 86 -0.20 0.24 -10.81
CA ILE A 86 0.81 -0.70 -11.31
C ILE A 86 2.23 -0.18 -11.08
N ALA A 87 2.48 1.12 -11.30
CA ALA A 87 3.78 1.75 -11.10
C ALA A 87 4.20 1.86 -9.62
N LEU A 88 3.24 2.08 -8.72
CA LEU A 88 3.50 2.25 -7.28
C LEU A 88 3.65 0.93 -6.50
N ASN A 89 3.26 -0.20 -7.08
CA ASN A 89 3.25 -1.50 -6.41
C ASN A 89 4.19 -2.51 -7.10
N SER A 90 4.69 -3.49 -6.33
CA SER A 90 5.55 -4.54 -6.88
C SER A 90 4.75 -5.58 -7.68
N PRO A 91 5.39 -6.35 -8.60
CA PRO A 91 4.69 -7.27 -9.49
C PRO A 91 3.84 -8.34 -8.80
N GLU A 92 4.17 -8.70 -7.56
CA GLU A 92 3.38 -9.64 -6.74
C GLU A 92 2.00 -9.08 -6.34
N VAL A 93 1.77 -7.78 -6.53
CA VAL A 93 0.51 -7.08 -6.24
C VAL A 93 -0.33 -6.86 -7.50
N HIS A 94 0.27 -6.91 -8.70
CA HIS A 94 -0.38 -6.52 -9.97
C HIS A 94 -1.67 -7.31 -10.25
N GLN A 95 -1.69 -8.62 -9.98
CA GLN A 95 -2.92 -9.41 -10.11
C GLN A 95 -4.07 -8.87 -9.24
N PHE A 96 -3.79 -8.43 -8.00
CA PHE A 96 -4.85 -7.87 -7.14
C PHE A 96 -5.36 -6.51 -7.65
N ILE A 97 -4.55 -5.76 -8.40
CA ILE A 97 -4.96 -4.51 -9.06
C ILE A 97 -5.88 -4.83 -10.25
N GLU A 98 -5.51 -5.81 -11.08
CA GLU A 98 -6.33 -6.30 -12.19
C GLU A 98 -7.68 -6.87 -11.69
N ASP A 99 -7.65 -7.79 -10.72
CA ASP A 99 -8.85 -8.39 -10.12
C ASP A 99 -9.76 -7.33 -9.48
N ALA A 100 -9.19 -6.34 -8.78
CA ALA A 100 -9.93 -5.24 -8.15
C ALA A 100 -10.59 -4.31 -9.19
N PHE A 101 -9.86 -3.93 -10.23
CA PHE A 101 -10.37 -3.11 -11.33
C PHE A 101 -11.52 -3.81 -12.05
N LEU A 102 -11.33 -5.07 -12.48
CA LEU A 102 -12.35 -5.85 -13.15
C LEU A 102 -13.59 -6.09 -12.26
N SER A 103 -13.38 -6.32 -10.96
CA SER A 103 -14.48 -6.43 -9.98
C SER A 103 -15.34 -5.17 -9.91
N LEU A 104 -14.75 -3.98 -10.04
CA LEU A 104 -15.50 -2.74 -10.11
C LEU A 104 -16.24 -2.61 -11.44
N CYS A 105 -15.57 -2.84 -12.59
CA CYS A 105 -16.23 -2.78 -13.90
C CYS A 105 -17.46 -3.69 -13.99
N SER A 106 -17.37 -4.96 -13.58
CA SER A 106 -18.50 -5.89 -13.54
C SER A 106 -19.54 -5.57 -12.46
N SER A 107 -19.28 -4.63 -11.55
CA SER A 107 -20.28 -4.13 -10.59
C SER A 107 -21.06 -2.93 -11.13
N VAL A 108 -20.51 -2.16 -12.09
CA VAL A 108 -21.17 -0.98 -12.67
C VAL A 108 -22.34 -1.36 -13.59
N GLU A 109 -22.35 -2.57 -14.16
CA GLU A 109 -23.43 -3.09 -15.01
C GLU A 109 -24.79 -3.32 -14.30
N GLN A 110 -24.94 -2.96 -13.02
CA GLN A 110 -26.17 -3.16 -12.22
C GLN A 110 -26.91 -1.85 -11.87
N ILE A 111 -26.70 -0.76 -12.62
CA ILE A 111 -27.42 0.50 -12.44
C ILE A 111 -28.05 0.94 -13.78
N GLU A 112 -29.30 0.52 -14.01
CA GLU A 112 -30.29 1.15 -14.92
C GLU A 112 -31.17 2.15 -14.14
#